data_AF-A0A3S4KRI4-F1
#
_entry.id   AF-A0A3S4KRI4-F1
#
_cell.length_a   1.000
_cell.length_b   1.000
_cell.length_c   1.000
_cell.angle_alpha   90.00
_cell.angle_beta   90.00
_cell.angle_gamma   90.00
#
_symmetry.space_group_name_H-M   'P 1'
#
loop_
_entity.id
_entity.type
_entity.pdbx_description
1 polymer ?
#
loop_
_entity_poly.entity_id
_entity_poly.type
_entity_poly.pdbx_seq_one_letter_code
_entity_poly.pdbx_strand_id
1 'polypeptide(L)'
;MVEDSALDLQHWEKEDGTSVIPFFTSLEALQQVVEDEQAFVVMPVRTLFEMTLGETLFLNAKLPTGKEFMPREISLLIGEEGNPLSSQEVLGGR
;
A
#
# COMPACT_ATOMS: atom_id res chain seq x y z
N MET A 1 -1.70 -31.60 8.18
CA MET A 1 -1.11 -30.82 7.09
C MET A 1 -1.51 -29.40 7.40
N VAL A 2 -0.60 -28.58 7.91
CA VAL A 2 -0.91 -27.15 8.06
C VAL A 2 -0.78 -26.58 6.66
N GLU A 3 -1.91 -26.22 6.06
CA GLU A 3 -1.89 -25.35 4.89
C GLU A 3 -1.20 -24.08 5.37
N ASP A 4 0.00 -23.83 4.84
CA ASP A 4 0.61 -22.51 4.90
C ASP A 4 -0.35 -21.61 4.13
N SER A 5 -1.36 -21.06 4.82
CA SER A 5 -2.35 -20.19 4.23
C SER A 5 -1.63 -18.90 3.85
N ALA A 6 -0.96 -18.93 2.70
CA ALA A 6 -0.48 -17.76 2.02
C ALA A 6 -1.68 -16.83 1.86
N LEU A 7 -1.58 -15.65 2.47
CA LEU A 7 -2.56 -14.59 2.33
C LEU A 7 -2.55 -14.16 0.86
N ASP A 8 -3.58 -14.54 0.11
CA ASP A 8 -3.75 -14.13 -1.28
C ASP A 8 -4.31 -12.70 -1.30
N LEU A 9 -3.45 -11.73 -1.56
CA LEU A 9 -3.82 -10.32 -1.64
C LEU A 9 -4.40 -10.02 -3.03
N GLN A 10 -5.46 -9.22 -3.09
CA GLN A 10 -6.06 -8.86 -4.37
C GLN A 10 -5.16 -7.89 -5.14
N HIS A 11 -5.03 -8.10 -6.44
CA HIS A 11 -4.35 -7.20 -7.35
C HIS A 11 -5.36 -6.45 -8.20
N TRP A 12 -5.22 -5.13 -8.31
CA TRP A 12 -6.02 -4.29 -9.21
C TRP A 12 -5.20 -3.92 -10.43
N GLU A 13 -5.81 -4.05 -11.61
CA GLU A 13 -5.22 -3.58 -12.85
C GLU A 13 -5.51 -2.08 -13.01
N LYS A 14 -4.45 -1.31 -13.27
CA LYS A 14 -4.53 0.11 -13.62
C LYS A 14 -4.83 0.26 -15.11
N GLU A 15 -5.25 1.46 -15.52
CA GLU A 15 -5.55 1.79 -16.92
C GLU A 15 -4.36 1.59 -17.89
N ASP A 16 -3.13 1.66 -17.36
CA ASP A 16 -1.88 1.41 -18.10
C ASP A 16 -1.53 -0.09 -18.22
N GLY A 17 -2.37 -0.99 -17.69
CA GLY A 17 -2.14 -2.44 -17.67
C GLY A 17 -1.17 -2.90 -16.57
N THR A 18 -0.70 -1.99 -15.73
CA THR A 18 0.12 -2.32 -14.56
C THR A 18 -0.74 -2.85 -13.42
N SER A 19 -0.26 -3.89 -12.75
CA SER A 19 -0.92 -4.50 -11.60
C SER A 19 -0.39 -3.90 -10.30
N VAL A 20 -1.29 -3.57 -9.37
CA VAL A 20 -0.93 -3.04 -8.05
C VAL A 20 -1.74 -3.70 -6.94
N ILE A 21 -1.18 -3.78 -5.74
CA ILE A 21 -1.88 -4.22 -4.54
C ILE A 21 -2.50 -2.99 -3.85
N PRO A 22 -3.84 -2.84 -3.80
CA PRO A 22 -4.48 -1.71 -3.16
C PRO A 22 -4.50 -1.92 -1.64
N PHE A 23 -4.25 -0.85 -0.90
CA PHE A 23 -4.46 -0.83 0.55
C PHE A 23 -5.03 0.51 0.98
N PHE A 24 -5.71 0.54 2.12
CA PHE A 24 -6.50 1.70 2.53
C PHE A 24 -6.15 2.11 3.95
N THR A 25 -6.20 3.41 4.22
CA THR A 25 -5.99 3.93 5.58
C THR A 25 -7.11 3.54 6.55
N SER A 26 -8.29 3.21 6.04
CA SER A 26 -9.46 2.82 6.85
C SER A 26 -10.46 1.98 6.04
N LEU A 27 -11.35 1.28 6.76
CA LEU A 27 -12.48 0.57 6.14
C LEU A 27 -13.41 1.55 5.40
N GLU A 28 -13.64 2.74 5.95
CA GLU A 28 -14.44 3.79 5.31
C GLU A 28 -13.87 4.22 3.95
N ALA A 29 -12.54 4.23 3.81
CA ALA A 29 -11.88 4.54 2.54
C ALA A 29 -12.07 3.40 1.52
N LEU A 30 -11.98 2.13 1.96
CA LEU A 30 -12.26 0.97 1.13
C LEU A 30 -13.72 0.99 0.64
N GLN A 31 -14.68 1.20 1.53
CA GLN A 31 -16.13 1.20 1.24
C GLN A 31 -16.55 2.29 0.25
N GLN A 32 -15.76 3.36 0.08
CA GLN A 32 -16.04 4.39 -0.92
C GLN A 32 -15.72 3.97 -2.36
N VAL A 33 -14.89 2.93 -2.55
CA VAL A 33 -14.36 2.55 -3.87
C VAL A 33 -14.70 1.13 -4.30
N VAL A 34 -15.29 0.35 -3.40
CA VAL A 34 -15.77 -1.01 -3.67
C VAL A 34 -17.29 -1.00 -3.79
N GLU A 35 -17.81 -1.67 -4.82
CA GLU A 35 -19.26 -1.74 -5.08
C GLU A 35 -19.93 -2.86 -4.26
N ASP A 36 -19.19 -3.94 -3.99
CA ASP A 36 -19.65 -5.12 -3.27
C ASP A 36 -18.85 -5.35 -1.98
N GLU A 37 -19.44 -6.13 -1.08
CA GLU A 37 -18.73 -6.64 0.10
C GLU A 37 -17.54 -7.50 -0.33
N GLN A 38 -16.33 -7.01 -0.07
CA GLN A 38 -15.08 -7.72 -0.32
C GLN A 38 -14.42 -8.13 0.99
N ALA A 39 -13.83 -9.33 1.00
CA ALA A 39 -13.00 -9.76 2.12
C ALA A 39 -11.77 -8.84 2.24
N PHE A 40 -11.49 -8.38 3.45
CA PHE A 40 -10.32 -7.57 3.74
C PHE A 40 -9.62 -8.06 5.00
N VAL A 41 -8.34 -7.73 5.10
CA VAL A 41 -7.53 -7.98 6.28
C VAL A 41 -7.03 -6.66 6.84
N VAL A 42 -7.10 -6.50 8.15
CA VAL A 42 -6.51 -5.35 8.85
C VAL A 42 -5.19 -5.81 9.43
N MET A 43 -4.11 -5.14 9.05
CA MET A 43 -2.77 -5.47 9.55
C MET A 43 -1.87 -4.23 9.57
N PRO A 44 -0.75 -4.28 10.32
CA PRO A 44 0.25 -3.23 10.28
C PRO A 44 0.81 -3.06 8.87
N VAL A 45 0.94 -1.81 8.41
CA VAL A 45 1.50 -1.51 7.08
C VAL A 45 2.92 -2.04 6.91
N ARG A 46 3.71 -2.13 7.98
CA ARG A 46 5.04 -2.74 7.97
C ARG A 46 4.98 -4.20 7.52
N THR A 47 4.07 -4.98 8.11
CA THR A 47 3.89 -6.40 7.76
C THR A 47 3.43 -6.55 6.32
N LEU A 48 2.49 -5.71 5.87
CA LEU A 48 2.08 -5.68 4.47
C LEU A 48 3.28 -5.46 3.54
N PHE A 49 4.09 -4.43 3.82
CA PHE A 49 5.27 -4.09 3.03
C PHE A 49 6.31 -5.22 3.00
N GLU A 50 6.57 -5.86 4.13
CA GLU A 50 7.48 -7.01 4.23
C GLU A 50 6.99 -8.21 3.41
N MET A 51 5.68 -8.44 3.38
CA MET A 51 5.05 -9.53 2.61
C MET A 51 5.02 -9.27 1.10
N THR A 52 5.00 -8.00 0.68
CA THR A 52 4.85 -7.57 -0.72
C THR A 52 6.13 -6.98 -1.30
N LEU A 53 7.29 -7.45 -0.85
CA LEU A 53 8.59 -7.03 -1.40
C LEU A 53 8.68 -7.38 -2.89
N GLY A 54 8.93 -6.38 -3.73
CA GLY A 54 8.99 -6.55 -5.19
C GLY A 54 7.71 -6.12 -5.92
N GLU A 55 6.60 -5.96 -5.19
CA GLU A 55 5.31 -5.56 -5.75
C GLU A 55 5.10 -4.05 -5.67
N THR A 56 4.22 -3.52 -6.53
CA THR A 56 3.77 -2.13 -6.47
C THR A 56 2.50 -2.06 -5.62
N LEU A 57 2.47 -1.12 -4.68
CA LEU A 57 1.32 -0.91 -3.79
C LEU A 57 0.66 0.44 -4.09
N PHE A 58 -0.65 0.51 -3.86
CA PHE A 58 -1.41 1.74 -4.05
C PHE A 58 -2.25 2.07 -2.81
N LEU A 59 -1.84 3.09 -2.07
CA LEU A 59 -2.58 3.61 -0.94
C LEU A 59 -3.81 4.36 -1.42
N ASN A 60 -4.97 4.06 -0.85
CA ASN A 60 -6.23 4.74 -1.13
C ASN A 60 -6.52 4.80 -2.65
N ALA A 61 -6.37 3.64 -3.32
CA ALA A 61 -6.63 3.53 -4.75
C ALA A 61 -8.04 4.04 -5.10
N LYS A 62 -8.16 4.75 -6.23
CA LYS A 62 -9.39 5.42 -6.70
C LYS A 62 -9.89 6.59 -5.83
N LEU A 63 -9.18 6.98 -4.76
CA LEU A 63 -9.50 8.18 -3.98
C LEU A 63 -8.59 9.37 -4.35
N PRO A 64 -9.02 10.63 -4.08
CA PRO A 64 -8.21 11.82 -4.36
C PRO A 64 -6.89 11.89 -3.60
N THR A 65 -6.79 11.18 -2.47
CA THR A 65 -5.59 11.11 -1.62
C THR A 65 -4.71 9.90 -1.97
N GLY A 66 -4.91 9.32 -3.15
CA GLY A 66 -4.21 8.13 -3.61
C GLY A 66 -2.70 8.34 -3.74
N LYS A 67 -1.90 7.35 -3.33
CA LYS A 67 -0.44 7.34 -3.51
C LYS A 67 0.05 5.98 -3.94
N GLU A 68 0.85 5.96 -4.99
CA GLU A 68 1.56 4.76 -5.42
C GLU A 68 2.91 4.62 -4.69
N PHE A 69 3.27 3.38 -4.38
CA PHE A 69 4.52 2.98 -3.76
C PHE A 69 5.21 1.94 -4.63
N MET A 70 6.34 2.33 -5.21
CA MET A 70 7.18 1.44 -6.01
C MET A 70 7.91 0.42 -5.12
N PRO A 71 8.30 -0.76 -5.66
CA PRO A 71 9.05 -1.79 -4.91
C PRO A 71 10.29 -1.24 -4.20
N ARG A 72 10.99 -0.29 -4.83
CA ARG A 72 12.15 0.38 -4.26
C ARG A 72 11.79 1.28 -3.07
N GLU A 73 10.68 2.00 -3.14
CA GLU A 73 10.21 2.84 -2.03
C GLU A 73 9.81 1.98 -0.83
N ILE A 74 9.12 0.87 -1.07
CA ILE A 74 8.73 -0.10 -0.03
C ILE A 74 9.98 -0.65 0.67
N SER A 75 10.98 -1.07 -0.11
CA SER A 75 12.25 -1.56 0.43
C SER A 75 12.94 -0.52 1.33
N LEU A 76 12.92 0.76 0.92
CA LEU A 76 13.47 1.86 1.72
C LEU A 76 12.66 2.14 2.99
N LEU A 77 11.33 1.96 2.96
CA LEU A 77 10.45 2.17 4.12
C LEU A 77 10.57 1.04 5.16
N ILE A 78 10.96 -0.17 4.74
CA ILE A 78 11.20 -1.30 5.63
C ILE A 78 12.59 -1.23 6.27
N GLY A 79 13.60 -0.78 5.50
CA GLY A 79 15.01 -0.74 5.88
C GLY A 79 15.29 0.02 7.20
N GLU A 80 16.36 -0.36 7.89
CA GLU A 80 16.77 0.17 9.21
C GLU A 80 17.14 1.67 9.20
N GLU A 81 17.31 2.28 8.03
CA GLU A 81 17.46 3.73 7.90
C GLU A 81 16.07 4.37 7.93
N GLY A 82 15.60 4.59 9.16
CA GLY A 82 14.42 5.38 9.44
C GLY A 82 14.39 6.67 8.61
N ASN A 83 13.40 6.72 7.72
CA ASN A 83 12.84 7.91 7.12
C ASN A 83 13.71 8.67 6.08
N PRO A 84 13.62 8.34 4.78
CA PRO A 84 14.04 9.25 3.73
C PRO A 84 13.23 10.57 3.68
N LEU A 85 12.13 10.70 4.44
CA LEU A 85 11.37 11.96 4.57
C LEU A 85 11.81 12.83 5.77
N SER A 86 12.84 12.44 6.54
CA SER A 86 13.36 13.27 7.65
C SER A 86 14.14 14.51 7.17
N SER A 87 14.37 14.65 5.86
CA SER A 87 15.04 15.80 5.25
C SER A 87 14.18 16.61 4.28
N GLN A 88 12.85 16.53 4.36
CA GLN A 88 12.05 17.64 3.86
C GLN A 88 12.02 18.73 4.93
N GLU A 89 13.06 19.56 4.96
CA GLU A 89 12.93 20.88 5.53
C GLU A 89 11.76 21.56 4.80
N VAL A 90 10.67 21.79 5.54
CA VAL A 90 9.63 22.70 5.09
C VAL A 90 10.34 24.03 4.83
N LEU A 91 10.50 24.42 3.57
CA LEU A 91 10.89 25.76 3.20
C LEU A 91 9.75 26.71 3.61
N GLY A 92 9.66 26.96 4.92
CA GLY A 92 8.95 28.09 5.50
C GLY A 92 9.72 29.34 5.11
N GLY A 93 9.38 29.91 3.96
CA GLY A 93 10.09 31.03 3.37
C GLY A 93 9.15 32.12 2.87
N ARG A 94 8.53 32.82 3.83
CA ARG A 94 7.92 34.17 3.78
C ARG A 94 6.80 34.46 2.78
#